data_AF-A0A4Y3QIQ3-F1
#
_entry.id   AF-A0A4Y3QIQ3-F1
#
_cell.length_a   1.000
_cell.length_b   1.000
_cell.length_c   1.000
_cell.angle_alpha   90.00
_cell.angle_beta   90.00
_cell.angle_gamma   90.00
#
_symmetry.space_group_name_H-M   'P 1'
#
loop_
_entity.id
_entity.type
_entity.pdbx_description
1 polymer ?
#
loop_
_entity_poly.entity_id
_entity_poly.type
_entity_poly.pdbx_seq_one_letter_code
_entity_poly.pdbx_strand_id
1 'polypeptide(L)'
;MGAQEGYPTHNVCVKHATDATVPSPLRRMRGLLPVLLVAGVLAFSACATTPESTTPSPTASDATASPTTTPSSSPQPSETPSPSASSNAQATATPYNGEILIITSEVRDGSLQVSAMVPGVSESGGTCTLTLTSTGASVQTAANEGKDVTYCGLMSIAVAGGSGEPAFQVSYASSTTSAKSAVTTVEPTS
;
A
#
# COMPACT_ATOMS: atom_id res chain seq x y z
N MET A 1 -45.57 -49.42 8.30
CA MET A 1 -44.59 -50.53 8.31
C MET A 1 -43.33 -50.02 7.65
N GLY A 2 -42.31 -49.47 8.33
CA GLY A 2 -41.33 -50.04 9.27
C GLY A 2 -39.94 -49.68 8.68
N ALA A 3 -38.84 -49.33 9.36
CA ALA A 3 -38.38 -49.16 10.73
C ALA A 3 -37.29 -48.02 10.68
N GLN A 4 -37.05 -47.14 11.67
CA GLN A 4 -36.10 -47.31 12.81
C GLN A 4 -34.84 -48.14 12.45
N GLU A 5 -33.59 -47.81 12.75
CA GLU A 5 -32.89 -46.88 13.65
C GLU A 5 -31.38 -46.87 13.25
N GLY A 6 -30.61 -45.88 13.69
CA GLY A 6 -29.19 -46.13 14.03
C GLY A 6 -28.15 -45.10 13.57
N TYR A 7 -27.88 -44.11 14.43
CA TYR A 7 -26.61 -43.36 14.52
C TYR A 7 -25.47 -44.24 15.11
N PRO A 8 -24.18 -43.88 14.88
CA PRO A 8 -23.43 -43.10 15.88
C PRO A 8 -22.58 -42.00 15.20
N THR A 9 -22.56 -40.72 15.57
CA THR A 9 -22.12 -40.05 16.81
C THR A 9 -20.74 -40.47 17.34
N HIS A 10 -19.85 -39.47 17.43
CA HIS A 10 -18.56 -39.40 18.14
C HIS A 10 -17.34 -40.12 17.51
N ASN A 11 -16.41 -39.30 17.01
CA ASN A 11 -15.07 -39.32 17.58
C ASN A 11 -14.43 -37.93 17.52
N VAL A 12 -14.68 -37.19 18.59
CA VAL A 12 -13.84 -36.11 19.08
C VAL A 12 -12.51 -36.75 19.49
N CYS A 13 -11.45 -36.55 18.70
CA CYS A 13 -10.08 -36.79 19.18
C CYS A 13 -9.51 -35.47 19.67
N VAL A 14 -9.87 -35.11 20.90
CA VAL A 14 -9.10 -34.20 21.73
C VAL A 14 -7.83 -34.97 22.12
N LYS A 15 -6.68 -34.54 21.61
CA LYS A 15 -5.40 -34.95 22.18
C LYS A 15 -4.81 -33.77 22.92
N HIS A 16 -4.90 -33.91 24.23
CA HIS A 16 -4.38 -33.03 25.26
C HIS A 16 -2.88 -32.73 25.08
N ALA A 17 -2.56 -31.47 25.36
CA ALA A 17 -1.46 -31.00 26.19
C ALA A 17 -0.05 -31.56 25.92
N THR A 18 0.82 -30.66 25.49
CA THR A 18 2.10 -30.45 26.18
C THR A 18 2.33 -28.95 26.28
N ASP A 19 1.96 -28.42 27.44
CA ASP A 19 2.56 -27.23 28.02
C ASP A 19 4.05 -27.52 28.19
N ALA A 20 4.90 -26.79 27.49
CA ALA A 20 6.33 -26.76 27.73
C ALA A 20 6.68 -25.37 28.22
N THR A 21 6.33 -25.09 29.48
CA THR A 21 6.98 -24.06 30.27
C THR A 21 8.47 -24.39 30.37
N VAL A 22 9.30 -23.70 29.58
CA VAL A 22 10.77 -23.69 29.74
C VAL A 22 11.13 -22.44 30.54
N PRO A 23 11.53 -22.58 31.80
CA PRO A 23 12.08 -21.46 32.55
C PRO A 23 13.60 -21.36 32.34
N SER A 24 14.06 -20.11 32.34
CA SER A 24 15.38 -19.62 32.78
C SER A 24 16.48 -19.52 31.70
N PRO A 25 17.55 -18.70 31.91
CA PRO A 25 17.81 -17.78 33.03
C PRO A 25 18.14 -16.33 32.59
N LEU A 26 17.91 -15.38 33.50
CA LEU A 26 18.60 -14.10 33.51
C LEU A 26 20.12 -14.31 33.39
N ARG A 27 20.73 -13.90 32.27
CA ARG A 27 22.12 -13.47 32.28
C ARG A 27 22.17 -11.96 32.32
N ARG A 28 22.22 -11.46 33.55
CA ARG A 28 22.97 -10.22 33.87
C ARG A 28 24.36 -10.38 33.26
N MET A 29 24.70 -9.58 32.26
CA MET A 29 26.09 -9.29 31.98
C MET A 29 26.26 -7.78 31.93
N ARG A 30 26.73 -7.26 33.05
CA ARG A 30 27.36 -5.94 33.18
C ARG A 30 28.55 -5.91 32.22
N GLY A 31 28.44 -5.14 31.14
CA GLY A 31 29.55 -4.66 30.35
C GLY A 31 29.71 -3.16 30.60
N LEU A 32 30.68 -2.80 31.43
CA LEU A 32 31.22 -1.44 31.55
C LEU A 32 32.04 -1.12 30.29
N LEU A 33 31.76 0.03 29.65
CA LEU A 33 32.64 1.01 28.96
C LEU A 33 33.80 0.52 28.04
N PRO A 34 34.14 1.25 26.94
CA PRO A 34 34.28 2.71 26.95
C PRO A 34 33.68 3.47 25.75
N VAL A 35 33.28 4.70 26.10
CA VAL A 35 33.15 5.85 25.22
C VAL A 35 34.45 6.05 24.44
N LEU A 36 34.39 5.96 23.12
CA LEU A 36 35.46 6.41 22.23
C LEU A 36 34.92 7.61 21.44
N LEU A 37 35.23 8.78 22.00
CA LEU A 37 34.89 10.11 21.54
C LEU A 37 35.83 10.43 20.37
N VAL A 38 35.38 10.20 19.12
CA VAL A 38 36.10 10.69 17.94
C VAL A 38 35.43 12.00 17.51
N ALA A 39 36.00 13.10 17.99
CA ALA A 39 35.74 14.43 17.49
C ALA A 39 36.34 14.58 16.08
N GLY A 40 35.54 14.26 15.06
CA GLY A 40 35.87 14.51 13.65
C GLY A 40 35.16 15.75 13.16
N VAL A 41 35.87 16.88 13.16
CA VAL A 41 35.44 18.16 12.59
C VAL A 41 35.45 18.06 11.06
N LEU A 42 34.29 18.12 10.42
CA LEU A 42 34.17 18.48 9.00
C LEU A 42 33.06 19.52 8.84
N ALA A 43 33.48 20.78 8.82
CA ALA A 43 32.67 21.90 8.42
C ALA A 43 32.44 21.83 6.90
N PHE A 44 31.21 21.49 6.48
CA PHE A 44 30.76 21.76 5.12
C PHE A 44 29.84 22.99 5.16
N SER A 45 30.45 24.13 4.83
CA SER A 45 29.78 25.37 4.50
C SER A 45 29.23 25.24 3.07
N ALA A 46 27.91 25.23 2.92
CA ALA A 46 27.27 25.34 1.61
C ALA A 46 26.18 26.42 1.67
N CYS A 47 26.51 27.60 1.14
CA CYS A 47 25.55 28.63 0.76
C CYS A 47 24.79 28.15 -0.48
N ALA A 48 23.46 28.22 -0.47
CA ALA A 48 22.66 28.17 -1.69
C ALA A 48 21.42 29.07 -1.54
N THR A 49 21.66 30.34 -1.90
CA THR A 49 20.79 31.30 -2.58
C THR A 49 19.33 30.90 -2.85
N THR A 50 18.42 31.72 -2.32
CA THR A 50 17.00 31.82 -2.65
C THR A 50 16.74 32.23 -4.10
N PRO A 51 15.60 31.81 -4.66
CA PRO A 51 14.73 32.83 -5.27
C PRO A 51 13.29 32.80 -4.76
N GLU A 52 12.79 34.00 -4.47
CA GLU A 52 11.38 34.39 -4.43
C GLU A 52 10.60 33.77 -5.59
N SER A 53 9.42 33.21 -5.29
CA SER A 53 8.38 33.04 -6.30
C SER A 53 7.18 33.90 -5.89
N THR A 54 6.97 34.92 -6.69
CA THR A 54 5.90 35.91 -6.64
C THR A 54 4.53 35.27 -6.79
N THR A 55 3.63 35.69 -5.89
CA THR A 55 2.17 35.58 -5.96
C THR A 55 1.62 36.35 -7.17
N PRO A 56 0.71 35.74 -7.95
CA PRO A 56 -0.38 36.51 -8.55
C PRO A 56 -1.74 36.18 -7.91
N SER A 57 -2.44 37.27 -7.60
CA SER A 57 -3.78 37.40 -7.03
C SER A 57 -4.88 36.80 -7.91
N PRO A 58 -5.90 36.10 -7.37
CA PRO A 58 -7.14 35.88 -8.10
C PRO A 58 -7.99 37.16 -8.07
N THR A 59 -8.12 37.82 -9.22
CA THR A 59 -9.11 38.87 -9.44
C THR A 59 -10.51 38.26 -9.34
N ALA A 60 -11.22 38.61 -8.27
CA ALA A 60 -12.67 38.47 -8.20
C ALA A 60 -13.30 39.54 -9.11
N SER A 61 -14.08 39.11 -10.09
CA SER A 61 -15.01 39.99 -10.80
C SER A 61 -16.44 39.54 -10.49
N ASP A 62 -17.00 40.25 -9.52
CA ASP A 62 -18.44 40.39 -9.29
C ASP A 62 -19.03 41.21 -10.44
N ALA A 63 -20.10 40.72 -11.08
CA ALA A 63 -20.90 41.50 -12.01
C ALA A 63 -22.36 41.09 -11.91
N THR A 64 -23.04 41.83 -11.03
CA THR A 64 -24.49 41.98 -10.92
C THR A 64 -25.10 42.51 -12.22
N ALA A 65 -26.15 41.85 -12.72
CA ALA A 65 -27.26 42.51 -13.42
C ALA A 65 -28.50 41.60 -13.45
N SER A 66 -29.58 42.07 -12.83
CA SER A 66 -30.96 41.61 -13.06
C SER A 66 -31.65 42.64 -13.95
N PRO A 67 -32.44 42.21 -14.94
CA PRO A 67 -33.82 42.67 -14.92
C PRO A 67 -34.86 41.60 -15.26
N THR A 68 -35.98 41.73 -14.56
CA THR A 68 -37.26 41.03 -14.66
C THR A 68 -38.00 41.32 -15.96
N THR A 69 -38.48 40.28 -16.65
CA THR A 69 -39.73 40.31 -17.41
C THR A 69 -40.43 38.93 -17.37
N THR A 70 -41.71 38.95 -17.02
CA THR A 70 -42.73 37.89 -17.16
C THR A 70 -43.80 38.44 -18.12
N PRO A 71 -44.73 37.67 -18.73
CA PRO A 71 -44.95 36.21 -18.71
C PRO A 71 -45.33 35.57 -20.09
N SER A 72 -45.69 34.28 -20.04
CA SER A 72 -46.67 33.57 -20.89
C SER A 72 -46.23 33.02 -22.24
N SER A 73 -45.96 31.71 -22.31
CA SER A 73 -46.82 30.73 -23.00
C SER A 73 -46.18 29.33 -22.99
N SER A 74 -47.05 28.33 -22.89
CA SER A 74 -46.79 26.89 -22.71
C SER A 74 -45.82 26.26 -23.71
N PRO A 75 -44.89 25.40 -23.25
CA PRO A 75 -44.45 24.26 -24.03
C PRO A 75 -44.64 22.93 -23.29
N GLN A 76 -45.30 22.00 -23.99
CA GLN A 76 -44.90 20.63 -24.32
C GLN A 76 -44.16 19.79 -23.24
N PRO A 77 -44.55 18.52 -23.01
CA PRO A 77 -43.90 17.65 -22.03
C PRO A 77 -42.38 17.56 -22.25
N SER A 78 -41.67 17.71 -21.14
CA SER A 78 -40.23 17.67 -20.98
C SER A 78 -39.67 16.32 -21.44
N GLU A 79 -39.18 16.25 -22.67
CA GLU A 79 -38.14 15.28 -23.00
C GLU A 79 -36.87 15.75 -22.29
N THR A 80 -36.61 15.11 -21.15
CA THR A 80 -35.36 15.22 -20.42
C THR A 80 -34.23 15.01 -21.43
N PRO A 81 -33.25 15.92 -21.58
CA PRO A 81 -32.03 15.60 -22.29
C PRO A 81 -31.38 14.47 -21.49
N SER A 82 -31.54 13.26 -22.01
CA SER A 82 -30.75 12.12 -21.59
C SER A 82 -29.30 12.61 -21.62
N PRO A 83 -28.55 12.56 -20.51
CA PRO A 83 -27.12 12.69 -20.62
C PRO A 83 -26.71 11.55 -21.56
N SER A 84 -26.34 11.92 -22.78
CA SER A 84 -25.44 11.09 -23.58
C SER A 84 -24.14 11.09 -22.79
N ALA A 85 -24.11 10.23 -21.78
CA ALA A 85 -22.91 9.88 -21.05
C ALA A 85 -22.01 9.23 -22.09
N SER A 86 -21.22 10.11 -22.69
CA SER A 86 -19.88 9.90 -23.16
C SER A 86 -19.40 8.50 -22.84
N SER A 87 -19.30 7.70 -23.90
CA SER A 87 -18.43 6.53 -23.99
C SER A 87 -18.39 5.70 -22.71
N ASN A 88 -19.31 4.74 -22.63
CA ASN A 88 -19.01 3.50 -21.93
C ASN A 88 -17.90 2.77 -22.72
N ALA A 89 -16.70 3.35 -22.76
CA ALA A 89 -15.48 2.60 -22.92
C ALA A 89 -15.33 1.83 -21.62
N GLN A 90 -16.10 0.75 -21.52
CA GLN A 90 -15.83 -0.34 -20.62
C GLN A 90 -14.43 -0.82 -21.01
N ALA A 91 -13.41 -0.24 -20.38
CA ALA A 91 -12.05 -0.71 -20.44
C ALA A 91 -12.08 -2.13 -19.86
N THR A 92 -12.35 -3.08 -20.75
CA THR A 92 -12.15 -4.49 -20.48
C THR A 92 -10.66 -4.74 -20.64
N ALA A 93 -9.86 -4.10 -19.80
CA ALA A 93 -8.45 -4.40 -19.62
C ALA A 93 -8.35 -5.16 -18.30
N THR A 94 -8.89 -6.39 -18.29
CA THR A 94 -8.44 -7.34 -17.28
C THR A 94 -7.01 -7.74 -17.61
N PRO A 95 -6.13 -7.72 -16.61
CA PRO A 95 -4.86 -7.01 -16.76
C PRO A 95 -3.70 -8.00 -16.92
N TYR A 96 -2.52 -7.54 -17.36
CA TYR A 96 -1.32 -8.39 -17.41
C TYR A 96 -1.01 -8.97 -16.02
N ASN A 97 -1.20 -10.29 -15.85
CA ASN A 97 -0.85 -11.08 -14.66
C ASN A 97 0.67 -11.30 -14.58
N GLY A 98 1.42 -10.20 -14.52
CA GLY A 98 2.86 -10.21 -14.33
C GLY A 98 3.24 -10.66 -12.93
N GLU A 99 4.47 -11.16 -12.80
CA GLU A 99 5.11 -11.34 -11.51
C GLU A 99 5.73 -10.01 -11.07
N ILE A 100 5.49 -9.63 -9.82
CA ILE A 100 6.21 -8.52 -9.20
C ILE A 100 7.51 -9.07 -8.61
N LEU A 101 8.64 -8.47 -8.98
CA LEU A 101 9.94 -8.80 -8.39
C LEU A 101 10.20 -7.90 -7.20
N ILE A 102 10.47 -8.51 -6.05
CA ILE A 102 10.95 -7.80 -4.86
C ILE A 102 12.42 -7.43 -5.08
N ILE A 103 12.75 -6.15 -4.98
CA ILE A 103 14.12 -5.64 -5.15
C ILE A 103 14.83 -5.64 -3.80
N THR A 104 14.18 -5.10 -2.77
CA THR A 104 14.67 -5.11 -1.39
C THR A 104 13.54 -5.42 -0.43
N SER A 105 13.87 -6.12 0.66
CA SER A 105 12.96 -6.33 1.78
C SER A 105 13.77 -6.46 3.07
N GLU A 106 13.56 -5.57 4.03
CA GLU A 106 14.28 -5.57 5.30
C GLU A 106 13.42 -5.00 6.43
N VAL A 107 13.67 -5.44 7.65
CA VAL A 107 13.05 -4.85 8.85
C VAL A 107 14.03 -3.86 9.47
N ARG A 108 13.63 -2.60 9.56
CA ARG A 108 14.43 -1.52 10.15
C ARG A 108 13.55 -0.66 11.06
N ASP A 109 14.04 -0.40 12.27
CA ASP A 109 13.34 0.44 13.26
C ASP A 109 11.88 0.02 13.51
N GLY A 110 11.62 -1.30 13.53
CA GLY A 110 10.27 -1.86 13.74
C GLY A 110 9.33 -1.75 12.54
N SER A 111 9.84 -1.39 11.36
CA SER A 111 9.07 -1.33 10.13
C SER A 111 9.66 -2.25 9.06
N LEU A 112 8.80 -2.98 8.36
CA LEU A 112 9.14 -3.69 7.14
C LEU A 112 9.23 -2.67 6.00
N GLN A 113 10.40 -2.57 5.38
CA GLN A 113 10.67 -1.73 4.23
C GLN A 113 10.84 -2.60 2.99
N VAL A 114 10.04 -2.37 1.95
CA VAL A 114 10.05 -3.15 0.72
C VAL A 114 10.08 -2.23 -0.49
N SER A 115 10.92 -2.56 -1.46
CA SER A 115 10.86 -2.01 -2.81
C SER A 115 10.68 -3.13 -3.81
N ALA A 116 10.02 -2.84 -4.93
CA ALA A 116 9.68 -3.84 -5.93
C ALA A 116 9.59 -3.25 -7.33
N MET A 117 9.51 -4.08 -8.36
CA MET A 117 9.21 -3.66 -9.72
C MET A 117 8.30 -4.64 -10.46
N VAL A 118 7.61 -4.11 -11.47
CA VAL A 118 6.80 -4.87 -12.43
C VAL A 118 7.55 -4.90 -13.76
N PRO A 119 8.16 -6.03 -14.14
CA PRO A 119 8.87 -6.14 -15.42
C PRO A 119 7.92 -6.14 -16.63
N GLY A 120 8.36 -5.56 -17.74
CA GLY A 120 7.62 -5.56 -19.01
C GLY A 120 6.44 -4.59 -19.04
N VAL A 121 6.30 -3.76 -18.01
CA VAL A 121 5.25 -2.75 -17.89
C VAL A 121 5.94 -1.41 -17.73
N SER A 122 5.61 -0.43 -18.56
CA SER A 122 6.10 0.94 -18.46
C SER A 122 4.88 1.84 -18.51
N GLU A 123 4.31 2.13 -17.34
CA GLU A 123 3.13 2.98 -17.25
C GLU A 123 3.13 3.78 -15.95
N SER A 124 2.62 5.01 -16.05
CA SER A 124 2.44 5.94 -14.94
C SER A 124 1.03 5.85 -14.37
N GLY A 125 0.87 6.33 -13.13
CA GLY A 125 -0.45 6.41 -12.47
C GLY A 125 -0.97 5.10 -11.89
N GLY A 126 -0.14 4.06 -11.84
CA GLY A 126 -0.46 2.85 -11.07
C GLY A 126 -0.14 3.00 -9.57
N THR A 127 -0.68 2.10 -8.77
CA THR A 127 -0.50 2.05 -7.32
C THR A 127 0.10 0.72 -6.92
N CYS A 128 1.17 0.77 -6.14
CA CYS A 128 1.72 -0.41 -5.46
C CYS A 128 1.14 -0.49 -4.05
N THR A 129 0.77 -1.70 -3.64
CA THR A 129 0.26 -2.01 -2.29
C THR A 129 1.13 -3.09 -1.68
N LEU A 130 1.74 -2.79 -0.54
CA LEU A 130 2.39 -3.78 0.32
C LEU A 130 1.38 -4.24 1.36
N THR A 131 1.25 -5.55 1.55
CA THR A 131 0.35 -6.18 2.52
C THR A 131 1.11 -7.16 3.40
N LEU A 132 1.00 -7.02 4.71
CA LEU A 132 1.46 -8.02 5.68
C LEU A 132 0.47 -9.19 5.71
N THR A 133 0.94 -10.42 5.57
CA THR A 133 0.05 -11.59 5.54
C THR A 133 -0.48 -11.96 6.92
N SER A 134 0.26 -11.63 7.98
CA SER A 134 -0.11 -11.95 9.36
C SER A 134 -1.30 -11.13 9.87
N THR A 135 -1.37 -9.86 9.48
CA THR A 135 -2.37 -8.91 10.00
C THR A 135 -3.33 -8.40 8.92
N GLY A 136 -2.99 -8.58 7.64
CA GLY A 136 -3.69 -7.94 6.52
C GLY A 136 -3.45 -6.43 6.43
N ALA A 137 -2.61 -5.85 7.29
CA ALA A 137 -2.29 -4.43 7.24
C ALA A 137 -1.59 -4.10 5.92
N SER A 138 -1.90 -2.93 5.35
CA SER A 138 -1.36 -2.52 4.06
C SER A 138 -0.96 -1.06 3.99
N VAL A 139 0.05 -0.78 3.17
CA VAL A 139 0.46 0.58 2.80
C VAL A 139 0.50 0.68 1.27
N GLN A 140 0.18 1.86 0.76
CA GLN A 140 0.19 2.13 -0.68
C GLN A 140 1.21 3.20 -1.02
N THR A 141 1.78 3.09 -2.22
CA THR A 141 2.62 4.13 -2.81
C THR A 141 2.31 4.26 -4.30
N ALA A 142 2.52 5.46 -4.84
CA ALA A 142 2.45 5.66 -6.28
C ALA A 142 3.58 4.89 -6.97
N ALA A 143 3.25 4.23 -8.06
CA ALA A 143 4.24 3.59 -8.91
C ALA A 143 4.89 4.61 -9.84
N ASN A 144 6.15 4.40 -10.15
CA ASN A 144 6.93 5.27 -11.02
C ASN A 144 7.28 4.52 -12.30
N GLU A 145 6.97 5.13 -13.44
CA GLU A 145 7.31 4.59 -14.74
C GLU A 145 8.83 4.62 -14.97
N GLY A 146 9.35 3.54 -15.55
CA GLY A 146 10.75 3.41 -15.95
C GLY A 146 10.85 2.67 -17.29
N LYS A 147 12.06 2.58 -17.85
CA LYS A 147 12.26 1.93 -19.15
C LYS A 147 11.95 0.42 -19.07
N ASP A 148 10.85 0.01 -19.70
CA ASP A 148 10.35 -1.38 -19.74
C ASP A 148 10.02 -1.97 -18.35
N VAL A 149 9.93 -1.13 -17.31
CA VAL A 149 9.65 -1.55 -15.93
C VAL A 149 8.89 -0.45 -15.19
N THR A 150 8.01 -0.85 -14.29
CA THR A 150 7.34 0.07 -13.36
C THR A 150 7.86 -0.19 -11.96
N TYR A 151 8.42 0.84 -11.32
CA TYR A 151 8.99 0.75 -9.99
C TYR A 151 7.96 1.05 -8.91
N CYS A 152 7.85 0.14 -7.94
CA CYS A 152 7.26 0.42 -6.66
C CYS A 152 8.33 1.05 -5.77
N GLY A 153 8.15 2.34 -5.44
CA GLY A 153 8.99 3.04 -4.49
C GLY A 153 9.00 2.36 -3.12
N LEU A 154 9.83 2.88 -2.21
CA LEU A 154 9.95 2.32 -0.87
C LEU A 154 8.59 2.35 -0.13
N MET A 155 8.08 1.17 0.20
CA MET A 155 6.88 0.97 1.00
C MET A 155 7.31 0.59 2.41
N SER A 156 6.81 1.32 3.42
CA SER A 156 7.15 1.07 4.83
C SER A 156 5.88 0.79 5.62
N ILE A 157 5.86 -0.34 6.33
CA ILE A 157 4.74 -0.74 7.19
C ILE A 157 5.24 -1.21 8.54
N ALA A 158 4.62 -0.74 9.61
CA ALA A 158 4.96 -1.16 10.96
C ALA A 158 4.70 -2.67 11.12
N VAL A 159 5.67 -3.39 11.66
CA VAL A 159 5.54 -4.80 12.03
C VAL A 159 5.49 -4.91 13.55
N ALA A 160 4.51 -5.64 14.07
CA ALA A 160 4.47 -5.93 15.50
C ALA A 160 5.73 -6.74 15.86
N GLY A 161 6.42 -6.34 16.94
CA GLY A 161 7.69 -6.93 17.39
C GLY A 161 7.56 -8.35 17.97
N GLY A 162 6.86 -9.24 17.28
CA GLY A 162 6.84 -10.67 17.57
C GLY A 162 8.12 -11.36 17.06
N SER A 163 8.42 -12.53 17.60
CA SER A 163 9.63 -13.30 17.27
C SER A 163 9.60 -13.99 15.89
N GLY A 164 8.69 -13.59 15.01
CA GLY A 164 8.49 -14.20 13.69
C GLY A 164 8.93 -13.26 12.58
N GLU A 165 9.54 -13.81 11.54
CA GLU A 165 9.85 -13.07 10.31
C GLU A 165 8.54 -12.61 9.65
N PRO A 166 8.41 -11.32 9.32
CA PRO A 166 7.20 -10.84 8.68
C PRO A 166 7.11 -11.42 7.27
N ALA A 167 5.99 -12.09 7.01
CA ALA A 167 5.58 -12.49 5.66
C ALA A 167 4.73 -11.39 5.02
N PHE A 168 4.98 -11.11 3.75
CA PHE A 168 4.32 -10.02 3.02
C PHE A 168 4.09 -10.37 1.55
N GLN A 169 3.26 -9.55 0.90
CA GLN A 169 3.01 -9.58 -0.52
C GLN A 169 2.90 -8.15 -1.04
N VAL A 170 3.43 -7.91 -2.24
CA VAL A 170 3.22 -6.69 -3.01
C VAL A 170 2.26 -6.96 -4.15
N SER A 171 1.31 -6.05 -4.37
CA SER A 171 0.46 -6.00 -5.56
C SER A 171 0.58 -4.66 -6.26
N TYR A 172 0.34 -4.66 -7.56
CA TYR A 172 0.30 -3.48 -8.41
C TYR A 172 -1.06 -3.42 -9.12
N ALA A 173 -1.61 -2.21 -9.29
CA ALA A 173 -2.81 -1.98 -10.06
C ALA A 173 -2.78 -0.62 -10.77
N SER A 174 -3.22 -0.59 -12.01
CA SER A 174 -3.48 0.60 -12.82
C SER A 174 -4.81 0.43 -13.58
N SER A 175 -5.10 1.31 -14.53
CA SER A 175 -6.25 1.17 -15.42
C SER A 175 -6.10 0.00 -16.42
N THR A 176 -4.88 -0.45 -16.68
CA THR A 176 -4.54 -1.40 -17.75
C THR A 176 -3.83 -2.66 -17.26
N THR A 177 -3.23 -2.61 -16.08
CA THR A 177 -2.36 -3.67 -15.57
C THR A 177 -2.61 -3.97 -14.09
N SER A 178 -2.39 -5.23 -13.70
CA SER A 178 -2.44 -5.65 -12.31
C SER A 178 -1.55 -6.87 -12.13
N ALA A 179 -0.59 -6.75 -11.22
CA ALA A 179 0.42 -7.78 -10.97
C ALA A 179 0.48 -8.12 -9.47
N LYS A 180 1.02 -9.29 -9.15
CA LYS A 180 1.20 -9.74 -7.76
C LYS A 180 2.51 -10.49 -7.60
N SER A 181 3.15 -10.30 -6.45
CA SER A 181 4.29 -11.12 -6.04
C SER A 181 3.82 -12.40 -5.34
N ALA A 182 4.72 -13.38 -5.24
CA ALA A 182 4.57 -14.46 -4.27
C ALA A 182 4.63 -13.92 -2.83
N VAL A 183 4.10 -14.69 -1.88
CA VAL A 183 4.31 -14.38 -0.46
C VAL A 183 5.79 -14.57 -0.13
N THR A 184 6.42 -13.53 0.41
CA THR A 184 7.85 -13.49 0.71
C THR A 184 8.05 -13.27 2.20
N THR A 185 9.06 -13.90 2.78
CA THR A 185 9.54 -13.67 4.16
C THR A 185 10.87 -12.92 4.12
N VAL A 186 11.10 -12.04 5.08
CA VAL A 186 12.41 -11.38 5.22
C VAL A 186 13.39 -12.36 5.83
N GLU A 187 14.52 -12.62 5.15
CA GLU A 187 15.60 -13.41 5.73
C GLU A 187 16.24 -12.67 6.92
N PRO A 188 16.59 -13.38 8.01
CA PRO A 188 17.19 -12.75 9.17
C PRO A 188 18.62 -12.37 8.84
N THR A 189 18.98 -11.10 9.06
CA THR A 189 20.38 -10.66 9.07
C THR A 189 21.08 -11.32 10.25
N SER A 190 21.87 -12.37 9.98
CA SER A 190 22.74 -13.03 10.97
C SER A 190 23.94 -12.18 11.34
#